data_AF-A0A0S9R1Q7-F1
#
_entry.id   AF-A0A0S9R1Q7-F1
#
_cell.length_a   1.000
_cell.length_b   1.000
_cell.length_c   1.000
_cell.angle_alpha   90.00
_cell.angle_beta   90.00
_cell.angle_gamma   90.00
#
_symmetry.space_group_name_H-M   'P 1'
#
loop_
_entity.id
_entity.type
_entity.pdbx_description
1 polymer ?
#
loop_
_entity_poly.entity_id
_entity_poly.type
_entity_poly.pdbx_seq_one_letter_code
_entity_poly.pdbx_strand_id
1 'polypeptide(L)'
;MTPLLLSLLLAGGLLVGVAPRATPPAAGAEADASFTVVVLPDLQGYTVSSTYAATATAQTQWIADQADDLDVAVVAQVGDLVETHPIPEQWTRASTSMKVLDDAGVPSAVLPGNHDMDVSTGEAVRYDASFPASRYTGASWNGPAATYVEGYRGNKNSAVTFERSGMDFMLLSLEYDPTDAVLAWARGVLAAHPEHRVILSTHSFIHTAGGRSTTTTRTDAGANTPQQVWDELVQPSCQIFLVVNGHWHDGPDRTEARRADANACGRPVQQILSDYQDRPNGGDGWLRTYRFDPAADTITAATYSPTLARYETDADSAFTLAYDMTSGTTPPPMTTPTTLVGAGSSWTYRYDNTTLPTTWNTPGFDASTWRTGNAVLGFGTTSPPPPPTAPAAPSSAAPSPSTTPPRSPTSPSPPEPTTGSPSTSTAPSSPARTCPPAPSAATPTPPPHPAPAQPSPHPSPSPSPPAPSAPAPTPSPPASTSTTAAHPTSPSTPPSPQTG
;
A
#
# COMPACT_ATOMS: atom_id res chain seq x y z
N MET A 1 -69.79 12.85 -60.14
CA MET A 1 -70.12 12.29 -58.81
C MET A 1 -68.91 11.51 -58.33
N THR A 2 -68.45 11.84 -57.12
CA THR A 2 -67.54 11.07 -56.23
C THR A 2 -66.05 10.92 -56.67
N PRO A 3 -65.06 11.17 -55.78
CA PRO A 3 -63.65 11.37 -56.15
C PRO A 3 -62.78 10.13 -55.86
N LEU A 4 -61.59 10.04 -56.46
CA LEU A 4 -60.48 9.25 -55.89
C LEU A 4 -59.10 9.81 -56.28
N LEU A 5 -58.23 9.76 -55.28
CA LEU A 5 -56.85 10.24 -55.09
C LEU A 5 -55.93 10.32 -56.32
N LEU A 6 -55.12 11.39 -56.39
CA LEU A 6 -53.74 11.28 -56.87
C LEU A 6 -52.81 12.37 -56.27
N SER A 7 -51.76 11.87 -55.60
CA SER A 7 -50.39 12.37 -55.43
C SER A 7 -50.08 13.87 -55.43
N LEU A 8 -49.43 14.34 -54.36
CA LEU A 8 -48.56 15.51 -54.41
C LEU A 8 -47.23 15.24 -53.68
N LEU A 9 -46.15 15.15 -54.45
CA LEU A 9 -44.78 15.29 -53.96
C LEU A 9 -44.58 16.73 -53.45
N LEU A 10 -44.06 16.89 -52.23
CA LEU A 10 -43.42 18.13 -51.80
C LEU A 10 -41.94 17.86 -51.52
N ALA A 11 -41.08 18.53 -52.28
CA ALA A 11 -39.65 18.61 -52.05
C ALA A 11 -39.37 19.51 -50.82
N GLY A 12 -38.80 18.94 -49.76
CA GLY A 12 -38.30 19.67 -48.60
C GLY A 12 -36.79 19.89 -48.74
N GLY A 13 -36.36 21.16 -48.81
CA GLY A 13 -34.96 21.55 -48.85
C GLY A 13 -34.21 21.21 -47.57
N LEU A 14 -32.99 20.70 -47.72
CA LEU A 14 -32.06 20.37 -46.65
C LEU A 14 -31.41 21.67 -46.11
N LEU A 15 -31.80 22.09 -44.91
CA LEU A 15 -31.06 23.08 -44.11
C LEU A 15 -29.99 22.33 -43.32
N VAL A 16 -28.73 22.45 -43.73
CA VAL A 16 -27.58 21.99 -42.96
C VAL A 16 -27.34 22.98 -41.82
N GLY A 17 -27.85 22.66 -40.63
CA GLY A 17 -27.53 23.38 -39.40
C GLY A 17 -26.10 23.06 -38.97
N VAL A 18 -25.22 24.06 -39.00
CA VAL A 18 -23.90 23.98 -38.38
C VAL A 18 -24.11 23.98 -36.86
N ALA A 19 -23.84 22.85 -36.21
CA ALA A 19 -23.85 22.76 -34.75
C ALA A 19 -22.81 23.74 -34.17
N PRO A 20 -23.12 24.49 -33.10
CA PRO A 20 -22.12 25.32 -32.44
C PRO A 20 -21.00 24.42 -31.91
N ARG A 21 -19.75 24.79 -32.21
CA ARG A 21 -18.58 24.19 -31.57
C ARG A 21 -18.71 24.36 -30.06
N ALA A 22 -18.68 23.25 -29.32
CA ALA A 22 -18.54 23.28 -27.88
C ALA A 22 -17.26 24.04 -27.53
N THR A 23 -17.42 25.14 -26.78
CA THR A 23 -16.30 25.85 -26.17
C THR A 23 -15.62 24.89 -25.19
N PRO A 24 -14.28 24.73 -25.21
CA PRO A 24 -13.60 23.97 -24.16
C PRO A 24 -13.97 24.57 -22.80
N PRO A 25 -14.13 23.74 -21.74
CA PRO A 25 -14.43 24.24 -20.42
C PRO A 25 -13.38 25.28 -20.01
N ALA A 26 -13.82 26.34 -19.35
CA ALA A 26 -12.91 27.34 -18.78
C ALA A 26 -11.92 26.60 -17.86
N ALA A 27 -10.63 26.98 -17.90
CA ALA A 27 -9.55 26.33 -17.14
C ALA A 27 -9.78 26.22 -15.62
N GLY A 28 -10.81 26.88 -15.07
CA GLY A 28 -11.24 26.71 -13.67
C GLY A 28 -12.20 25.54 -13.41
N ALA A 29 -12.85 24.96 -14.42
CA ALA A 29 -13.81 23.87 -14.21
C ALA A 29 -13.15 22.49 -14.01
N GLU A 30 -11.93 22.29 -14.53
CA GLU A 30 -11.16 21.06 -14.28
C GLU A 30 -10.42 21.10 -12.94
N ALA A 31 -10.05 22.29 -12.43
CA ALA A 31 -9.36 22.43 -11.14
C ALA A 31 -10.24 22.06 -9.93
N ASP A 32 -11.55 22.10 -10.06
CA ASP A 32 -12.51 21.78 -8.99
C ASP A 32 -13.20 20.41 -9.19
N ALA A 33 -12.82 19.64 -10.21
CA ALA A 33 -13.46 18.36 -10.51
C ALA A 33 -13.20 17.33 -9.40
N SER A 34 -14.24 16.59 -8.98
CA SER A 34 -14.06 15.46 -8.06
C SER A 34 -13.47 14.25 -8.79
N PHE A 35 -12.65 13.48 -8.09
CA PHE A 35 -12.11 12.20 -8.58
C PHE A 35 -12.12 11.16 -7.46
N THR A 36 -11.92 9.89 -7.80
CA THR A 36 -12.02 8.78 -6.84
C THR A 36 -10.77 7.90 -6.84
N VAL A 37 -10.29 7.56 -5.65
CA VAL A 37 -9.37 6.43 -5.43
C VAL A 37 -10.14 5.27 -4.83
N VAL A 38 -9.98 4.07 -5.38
CA VAL A 38 -10.65 2.87 -4.84
C VAL A 38 -9.63 2.00 -4.12
N VAL A 39 -9.96 1.54 -2.92
CA VAL A 39 -9.22 0.49 -2.22
C VAL A 39 -9.95 -0.83 -2.40
N LEU A 40 -9.23 -1.80 -2.98
CA LEU A 40 -9.67 -3.17 -3.14
C LEU A 40 -8.99 -4.04 -2.06
N PRO A 41 -9.73 -4.48 -1.03
CA PRO A 41 -9.18 -5.19 0.10
C PRO A 41 -8.83 -6.66 -0.21
N ASP A 42 -8.40 -7.35 0.84
CA ASP A 42 -8.04 -8.76 0.97
C ASP A 42 -8.97 -9.69 0.15
N LEU A 43 -8.43 -10.28 -0.92
CA LEU A 43 -9.20 -11.10 -1.87
C LEU A 43 -9.11 -12.60 -1.55
N GLN A 44 -8.29 -13.03 -0.59
CA GLN A 44 -7.90 -14.42 -0.43
C GLN A 44 -9.08 -15.38 -0.38
N GLY A 45 -10.12 -15.02 0.39
CA GLY A 45 -11.33 -15.82 0.57
C GLY A 45 -12.08 -16.05 -0.74
N TYR A 46 -11.99 -15.14 -1.71
CA TYR A 46 -12.64 -15.27 -3.01
C TYR A 46 -11.89 -16.19 -3.97
N THR A 47 -10.59 -16.42 -3.75
CA THR A 47 -9.77 -17.17 -4.69
C THR A 47 -9.72 -18.67 -4.40
N VAL A 48 -10.17 -19.11 -3.22
CA VAL A 48 -10.11 -20.52 -2.80
C VAL A 48 -10.92 -21.46 -3.69
N SER A 49 -12.00 -20.97 -4.30
CA SER A 49 -12.86 -21.77 -5.20
C SER A 49 -13.38 -20.97 -6.39
N SER A 50 -13.81 -21.66 -7.44
CA SER A 50 -14.48 -21.01 -8.58
C SER A 50 -15.81 -20.35 -8.20
N THR A 51 -16.48 -20.85 -7.16
CA THR A 51 -17.76 -20.30 -6.70
C THR A 51 -17.57 -18.91 -6.08
N TYR A 52 -16.52 -18.72 -5.27
CA TYR A 52 -16.27 -17.43 -4.63
C TYR A 52 -15.53 -16.45 -5.54
N ALA A 53 -14.86 -16.91 -6.61
CA ALA A 53 -14.15 -16.04 -7.54
C ALA A 53 -15.05 -15.00 -8.22
N ALA A 54 -16.36 -15.29 -8.36
CA ALA A 54 -17.34 -14.35 -8.88
C ALA A 54 -17.44 -13.08 -8.01
N THR A 55 -17.16 -13.16 -6.71
CA THR A 55 -17.17 -12.01 -5.80
C THR A 55 -16.03 -11.03 -6.12
N ALA A 56 -14.79 -11.54 -6.26
CA ALA A 56 -13.65 -10.71 -6.66
C ALA A 56 -13.85 -10.10 -8.06
N THR A 57 -14.41 -10.89 -8.99
CA THR A 57 -14.75 -10.39 -10.33
C THR A 57 -15.86 -9.33 -10.29
N ALA A 58 -16.85 -9.46 -9.40
CA ALA A 58 -17.91 -8.45 -9.24
C ALA A 58 -17.35 -7.12 -8.70
N GLN A 59 -16.35 -7.16 -7.80
CA GLN A 59 -15.66 -5.96 -7.34
C GLN A 59 -14.95 -5.24 -8.50
N THR A 60 -14.11 -5.95 -9.24
CA THR A 60 -13.35 -5.34 -10.35
C THR A 60 -14.25 -4.93 -11.52
N GLN A 61 -15.31 -5.69 -11.80
CA GLN A 61 -16.30 -5.32 -12.82
C GLN A 61 -17.07 -4.05 -12.42
N TRP A 62 -17.51 -3.94 -11.17
CA TRP A 62 -18.17 -2.72 -10.71
C TRP A 62 -17.25 -1.51 -10.81
N ILE A 63 -15.97 -1.64 -10.46
CA ILE A 63 -15.00 -0.55 -10.61
C ILE A 63 -14.87 -0.16 -12.09
N ALA A 64 -14.73 -1.13 -13.00
CA ALA A 64 -14.66 -0.88 -14.44
C ALA A 64 -15.93 -0.18 -14.97
N ASP A 65 -17.11 -0.62 -14.53
CA ASP A 65 -18.40 -0.06 -14.93
C ASP A 65 -18.63 1.36 -14.38
N GLN A 66 -17.95 1.73 -13.29
CA GLN A 66 -18.08 3.03 -12.62
C GLN A 66 -16.89 3.96 -12.87
N ALA A 67 -15.90 3.53 -13.66
CA ALA A 67 -14.64 4.25 -13.83
C ALA A 67 -14.87 5.69 -14.33
N ASP A 68 -15.71 5.85 -15.35
CA ASP A 68 -16.03 7.17 -15.94
C ASP A 68 -16.91 8.02 -15.01
N ASP A 69 -17.95 7.41 -14.42
CA ASP A 69 -18.93 8.13 -13.58
C ASP A 69 -18.33 8.65 -12.26
N LEU A 70 -17.34 7.93 -11.72
CA LEU A 70 -16.65 8.28 -10.48
C LEU A 70 -15.31 8.99 -10.69
N ASP A 71 -14.86 9.14 -11.95
CA ASP A 71 -13.49 9.50 -12.33
C ASP A 71 -12.47 8.74 -11.47
N VAL A 72 -12.46 7.41 -11.63
CA VAL A 72 -11.53 6.54 -10.91
C VAL A 72 -10.11 6.81 -11.38
N ALA A 73 -9.34 7.49 -10.54
CA ALA A 73 -7.97 7.87 -10.83
C ALA A 73 -7.00 6.69 -10.71
N VAL A 74 -7.17 5.87 -9.66
CA VAL A 74 -6.38 4.64 -9.45
C VAL A 74 -7.08 3.69 -8.47
N VAL A 75 -6.84 2.38 -8.64
CA VAL A 75 -7.23 1.32 -7.70
C VAL A 75 -6.01 0.83 -6.93
N ALA A 76 -6.07 0.88 -5.60
CA ALA A 76 -5.07 0.32 -4.69
C ALA A 76 -5.57 -1.03 -4.16
N GLN A 77 -4.99 -2.12 -4.65
CA GLN A 77 -5.19 -3.44 -4.05
C GLN A 77 -4.15 -3.63 -2.92
N VAL A 78 -4.63 -3.97 -1.71
CA VAL A 78 -3.83 -3.93 -0.47
C VAL A 78 -3.27 -5.29 -0.04
N GLY A 79 -3.04 -6.23 -0.96
CA GLY A 79 -2.45 -7.54 -0.66
C GLY A 79 -3.44 -8.65 -0.33
N ASP A 80 -2.86 -9.81 -0.03
CA ASP A 80 -3.53 -11.10 0.05
C ASP A 80 -4.47 -11.36 -1.12
N LEU A 81 -3.87 -11.39 -2.30
CA LEU A 81 -4.53 -11.73 -3.55
C LEU A 81 -4.98 -13.20 -3.55
N VAL A 82 -4.28 -14.07 -2.81
CA VAL A 82 -4.61 -15.49 -2.67
C VAL A 82 -4.58 -15.95 -1.22
N GLU A 83 -5.27 -17.05 -0.91
CA GLU A 83 -5.27 -17.66 0.44
C GLU A 83 -4.00 -18.47 0.72
N THR A 84 -3.36 -19.02 -0.30
CA THR A 84 -2.26 -19.96 -0.12
C THR A 84 -1.32 -19.87 -1.32
N HIS A 85 -0.24 -19.09 -1.18
CA HIS A 85 0.70 -18.81 -2.27
C HIS A 85 1.18 -20.02 -3.10
N PRO A 86 1.30 -21.26 -2.60
CA PRO A 86 1.71 -22.39 -3.44
C PRO A 86 0.65 -22.86 -4.45
N ILE A 87 -0.65 -22.53 -4.28
CA ILE A 87 -1.77 -23.08 -5.07
C ILE A 87 -1.97 -22.30 -6.38
N PRO A 88 -1.64 -22.87 -7.56
CA PRO A 88 -1.72 -22.15 -8.85
C PRO A 88 -3.13 -21.67 -9.23
N GLU A 89 -4.16 -22.41 -8.87
CA GLU A 89 -5.54 -22.11 -9.26
C GLU A 89 -6.04 -20.81 -8.62
N GLN A 90 -5.57 -20.49 -7.40
CA GLN A 90 -5.92 -19.24 -6.72
C GLN A 90 -5.34 -18.05 -7.46
N TRP A 91 -4.06 -18.12 -7.86
CA TRP A 91 -3.42 -17.09 -8.68
C TRP A 91 -4.09 -16.87 -10.02
N THR A 92 -4.55 -17.96 -10.66
CA THR A 92 -5.31 -17.87 -11.92
C THR A 92 -6.60 -17.07 -11.71
N ARG A 93 -7.31 -17.31 -10.61
CA ARG A 93 -8.56 -16.59 -10.28
C ARG A 93 -8.32 -15.14 -9.90
N ALA A 94 -7.30 -14.86 -9.07
CA ALA A 94 -6.89 -13.51 -8.71
C ALA A 94 -6.54 -12.70 -9.95
N SER A 95 -5.63 -13.24 -10.79
CA SER A 95 -5.18 -12.59 -12.01
C SER A 95 -6.31 -12.37 -13.01
N THR A 96 -7.24 -13.32 -13.13
CA THR A 96 -8.43 -13.19 -13.99
C THR A 96 -9.37 -12.08 -13.50
N SER A 97 -9.63 -12.00 -12.20
CA SER A 97 -10.49 -10.96 -11.63
C SER A 97 -9.86 -9.57 -11.82
N MET A 98 -8.56 -9.43 -11.56
CA MET A 98 -7.83 -8.17 -11.78
C MET A 98 -7.71 -7.80 -13.27
N LYS A 99 -7.71 -8.77 -14.18
CA LYS A 99 -7.66 -8.52 -15.64
C LYS A 99 -8.84 -7.70 -16.14
N VAL A 100 -9.98 -7.72 -15.43
CA VAL A 100 -11.12 -6.86 -15.75
C VAL A 100 -10.73 -5.38 -15.72
N LEU A 101 -9.90 -4.95 -14.76
CA LEU A 101 -9.38 -3.57 -14.71
C LEU A 101 -8.40 -3.30 -15.84
N ASP A 102 -7.51 -4.24 -16.15
CA ASP A 102 -6.55 -4.11 -17.25
C ASP A 102 -7.26 -3.91 -18.59
N ASP A 103 -8.29 -4.73 -18.84
CA ASP A 103 -9.06 -4.71 -20.09
C ASP A 103 -9.90 -3.43 -20.21
N ALA A 104 -10.38 -2.91 -19.09
CA ALA A 104 -11.09 -1.63 -19.02
C ALA A 104 -10.15 -0.41 -19.09
N GLY A 105 -8.83 -0.60 -18.99
CA GLY A 105 -7.89 0.53 -18.94
C GLY A 105 -8.02 1.35 -17.66
N VAL A 106 -8.38 0.72 -16.54
CA VAL A 106 -8.43 1.38 -15.22
C VAL A 106 -7.05 1.28 -14.55
N PRO A 107 -6.41 2.40 -14.18
CA PRO A 107 -5.14 2.37 -13.47
C PRO A 107 -5.25 1.61 -12.16
N SER A 108 -4.32 0.69 -11.93
CA SER A 108 -4.29 -0.08 -10.68
C SER A 108 -2.87 -0.45 -10.27
N ALA A 109 -2.67 -0.64 -8.97
CA ALA A 109 -1.49 -1.24 -8.40
C ALA A 109 -1.90 -2.33 -7.41
N VAL A 110 -1.13 -3.41 -7.38
CA VAL A 110 -1.26 -4.49 -6.40
C VAL A 110 0.08 -4.66 -5.68
N LEU A 111 0.01 -5.20 -4.47
CA LEU A 111 1.16 -5.56 -3.64
C LEU A 111 0.93 -6.95 -3.03
N PRO A 112 1.96 -7.70 -2.63
CA PRO A 112 1.77 -8.99 -1.97
C PRO A 112 1.52 -8.82 -0.48
N GLY A 113 0.52 -9.54 0.03
CA GLY A 113 0.28 -9.73 1.46
C GLY A 113 1.04 -10.93 2.04
N ASN A 114 0.74 -11.31 3.28
CA ASN A 114 1.42 -12.45 3.92
C ASN A 114 1.00 -13.81 3.36
N HIS A 115 -0.18 -13.93 2.74
CA HIS A 115 -0.64 -15.15 2.07
C HIS A 115 -0.10 -15.29 0.64
N ASP A 116 0.50 -14.24 0.09
CA ASP A 116 1.01 -14.15 -1.29
C ASP A 116 2.49 -14.55 -1.44
N MET A 117 3.20 -14.73 -0.31
CA MET A 117 4.63 -15.00 -0.27
C MET A 117 5.01 -16.04 0.78
N ASP A 118 6.22 -16.59 0.65
CA ASP A 118 6.85 -17.32 1.73
C ASP A 118 7.42 -16.32 2.75
N VAL A 119 6.71 -16.11 3.86
CA VAL A 119 7.11 -15.17 4.92
C VAL A 119 8.45 -15.52 5.59
N SER A 120 8.96 -16.74 5.41
CA SER A 120 10.27 -17.11 5.96
C SER A 120 11.43 -16.55 5.14
N THR A 121 11.22 -16.36 3.84
CA THR A 121 12.23 -15.91 2.88
C THR A 121 11.91 -14.57 2.23
N GLY A 122 10.67 -14.10 2.30
CA GLY A 122 10.19 -12.91 1.61
C GLY A 122 9.99 -13.11 0.10
N GLU A 123 10.06 -14.35 -0.39
CA GLU A 123 9.94 -14.67 -1.82
C GLU A 123 8.49 -14.92 -2.25
N ALA A 124 8.09 -14.32 -3.37
CA ALA A 124 6.72 -14.37 -3.89
C ALA A 124 6.69 -14.83 -5.37
N VAL A 125 7.22 -16.03 -5.63
CA VAL A 125 7.45 -16.52 -7.00
C VAL A 125 6.19 -16.51 -7.88
N ARG A 126 5.04 -16.91 -7.32
CA ARG A 126 3.77 -16.94 -8.08
C ARG A 126 3.13 -15.56 -8.22
N TYR A 127 3.32 -14.68 -7.24
CA TYR A 127 2.98 -13.28 -7.38
C TYR A 127 3.74 -12.67 -8.57
N ASP A 128 5.05 -12.86 -8.63
CA ASP A 128 5.89 -12.32 -9.72
C ASP A 128 5.45 -12.84 -11.10
N ALA A 129 5.00 -14.09 -11.18
CA ALA A 129 4.48 -14.67 -12.41
C ALA A 129 3.08 -14.13 -12.81
N SER A 130 2.23 -13.82 -11.82
CA SER A 130 0.83 -13.45 -12.05
C SER A 130 0.64 -11.93 -12.23
N PHE A 131 1.48 -11.16 -11.55
CA PHE A 131 1.49 -9.70 -11.54
C PHE A 131 2.91 -9.17 -11.82
N PRO A 132 3.55 -9.55 -12.95
CA PRO A 132 4.87 -9.05 -13.28
C PRO A 132 4.82 -7.55 -13.55
N ALA A 133 5.93 -6.84 -13.32
CA ALA A 133 6.01 -5.41 -13.64
C ALA A 133 5.67 -5.10 -15.11
N SER A 134 5.91 -6.04 -16.04
CA SER A 134 5.55 -5.91 -17.46
C SER A 134 4.05 -5.81 -17.71
N ARG A 135 3.21 -6.32 -16.80
CA ARG A 135 1.74 -6.15 -16.85
C ARG A 135 1.36 -4.68 -16.73
N TYR A 136 2.06 -3.94 -15.88
CA TYR A 136 1.78 -2.54 -15.56
C TYR A 136 2.51 -1.58 -16.50
N THR A 137 3.79 -1.85 -16.81
CA THR A 137 4.52 -1.01 -17.77
C THR A 137 3.94 -1.09 -19.18
N GLY A 138 3.34 -2.23 -19.55
CA GLY A 138 2.64 -2.44 -20.82
C GLY A 138 1.13 -2.23 -20.77
N ALA A 139 0.57 -1.75 -19.64
CA ALA A 139 -0.86 -1.57 -19.50
C ALA A 139 -1.39 -0.47 -20.44
N SER A 140 -2.62 -0.63 -20.94
CA SER A 140 -3.28 0.35 -21.83
C SER A 140 -3.49 1.72 -21.17
N TRP A 141 -3.63 1.73 -19.85
CA TRP A 141 -3.81 2.94 -19.05
C TRP A 141 -2.49 3.67 -18.74
N ASN A 142 -1.34 3.02 -18.93
CA ASN A 142 -0.04 3.59 -18.62
C ASN A 142 0.31 4.69 -19.62
N GLY A 143 0.08 5.94 -19.25
CA GLY A 143 0.17 7.11 -20.12
C GLY A 143 0.01 8.43 -19.37
N PRO A 144 -0.40 9.52 -20.04
CA PRO A 144 -0.44 10.85 -19.43
C PRO A 144 -1.40 10.98 -18.23
N ALA A 145 -2.50 10.22 -18.21
CA ALA A 145 -3.50 10.31 -17.14
C ALA A 145 -3.11 9.57 -15.85
N ALA A 146 -2.30 8.51 -15.98
CA ALA A 146 -1.68 7.76 -14.89
C ALA A 146 -0.46 7.02 -15.43
N THR A 147 0.67 7.09 -14.71
CA THR A 147 1.95 6.50 -15.16
C THR A 147 2.47 5.53 -14.10
N TYR A 148 2.78 4.30 -14.52
CA TYR A 148 3.60 3.39 -13.73
C TYR A 148 5.05 3.88 -13.80
N VAL A 149 5.58 4.39 -12.69
CA VAL A 149 6.91 5.01 -12.64
C VAL A 149 7.99 3.93 -12.63
N GLU A 150 8.00 3.14 -11.57
CA GLU A 150 8.99 2.08 -11.35
C GLU A 150 8.48 1.07 -10.32
N GLY A 151 9.15 -0.08 -10.26
CA GLY A 151 8.95 -1.05 -9.20
C GLY A 151 10.27 -1.61 -8.66
N TYR A 152 10.23 -2.08 -7.43
CA TYR A 152 11.36 -2.67 -6.72
C TYR A 152 11.03 -4.11 -6.29
N ARG A 153 11.98 -5.03 -6.54
CA ARG A 153 11.78 -6.49 -6.47
C ARG A 153 10.63 -6.97 -7.37
N GLY A 154 10.57 -6.45 -8.60
CA GLY A 154 9.47 -6.69 -9.53
C GLY A 154 8.34 -5.69 -9.30
N ASN A 155 7.10 -6.18 -9.22
CA ASN A 155 5.92 -5.38 -8.88
C ASN A 155 5.54 -5.50 -7.39
N LYS A 156 6.41 -6.06 -6.53
CA LYS A 156 6.08 -6.21 -5.10
C LYS A 156 5.98 -4.85 -4.41
N ASN A 157 6.78 -3.91 -4.90
CA ASN A 157 6.75 -2.52 -4.49
C ASN A 157 6.70 -1.69 -5.77
N SER A 158 5.81 -0.71 -5.85
CA SER A 158 5.63 0.07 -7.07
C SER A 158 5.13 1.48 -6.78
N ALA A 159 5.41 2.40 -7.71
CA ALA A 159 4.85 3.74 -7.68
C ALA A 159 4.04 4.01 -8.96
N VAL A 160 2.80 4.46 -8.78
CA VAL A 160 1.93 4.95 -9.86
C VAL A 160 1.62 6.42 -9.59
N THR A 161 1.91 7.30 -10.54
CA THR A 161 1.58 8.71 -10.45
C THR A 161 0.35 9.03 -11.29
N PHE A 162 -0.41 10.03 -10.89
CA PHE A 162 -1.56 10.51 -11.64
C PHE A 162 -1.82 11.98 -11.31
N GLU A 163 -2.35 12.71 -12.29
CA GLU A 163 -2.74 14.11 -12.12
C GLU A 163 -4.27 14.19 -12.12
N ARG A 164 -4.84 14.86 -11.12
CA ARG A 164 -6.26 15.22 -11.08
C ARG A 164 -6.43 16.60 -10.48
N SER A 165 -7.32 17.39 -11.10
CA SER A 165 -7.71 18.69 -10.56
C SER A 165 -6.52 19.64 -10.33
N GLY A 166 -5.52 19.58 -11.22
CA GLY A 166 -4.29 20.37 -11.15
C GLY A 166 -3.36 20.00 -10.00
N MET A 167 -3.49 18.81 -9.44
CA MET A 167 -2.64 18.27 -8.37
C MET A 167 -1.99 16.95 -8.79
N ASP A 168 -0.70 16.84 -8.49
CA ASP A 168 0.05 15.60 -8.65
C ASP A 168 -0.14 14.68 -7.44
N PHE A 169 -0.51 13.44 -7.72
CA PHE A 169 -0.65 12.36 -6.74
C PHE A 169 0.23 11.18 -7.06
N MET A 170 0.58 10.43 -6.03
CA MET A 170 1.29 9.16 -6.14
C MET A 170 0.62 8.11 -5.26
N LEU A 171 0.32 6.95 -5.84
CA LEU A 171 0.08 5.71 -5.11
C LEU A 171 1.40 4.96 -4.98
N LEU A 172 1.96 4.96 -3.76
CA LEU A 172 3.15 4.20 -3.41
C LEU A 172 2.70 2.90 -2.74
N SER A 173 2.97 1.76 -3.37
CA SER A 173 2.57 0.43 -2.89
C SER A 173 3.78 -0.33 -2.36
N LEU A 174 3.72 -0.80 -1.11
CA LEU A 174 4.80 -1.55 -0.47
C LEU A 174 4.36 -2.95 -0.07
N GLU A 175 5.24 -3.93 -0.25
CA GLU A 175 5.02 -5.32 0.14
C GLU A 175 4.82 -5.48 1.66
N TYR A 176 4.18 -6.58 2.06
CA TYR A 176 4.05 -6.95 3.47
C TYR A 176 5.40 -6.99 4.20
N ASP A 177 5.44 -6.37 5.38
CA ASP A 177 6.61 -6.24 6.25
C ASP A 177 7.86 -5.77 5.44
N PRO A 178 7.81 -4.57 4.83
CA PRO A 178 8.81 -4.14 3.86
C PRO A 178 10.19 -4.05 4.49
N THR A 179 11.22 -4.46 3.75
CA THR A 179 12.59 -4.46 4.30
C THR A 179 13.22 -3.07 4.33
N ASP A 180 14.31 -2.89 5.07
CA ASP A 180 15.08 -1.63 5.07
C ASP A 180 15.47 -1.17 3.65
N ALA A 181 15.77 -2.11 2.76
CA ALA A 181 16.08 -1.83 1.36
C ALA A 181 14.85 -1.31 0.60
N VAL A 182 13.67 -1.84 0.89
CA VAL A 182 12.39 -1.35 0.35
C VAL A 182 12.11 0.07 0.87
N LEU A 183 12.30 0.32 2.17
CA LEU A 183 12.12 1.66 2.73
C LEU A 183 13.13 2.66 2.15
N ALA A 184 14.37 2.25 1.92
CA ALA A 184 15.38 3.09 1.24
C ALA A 184 14.97 3.42 -0.20
N TRP A 185 14.47 2.44 -0.96
CA TRP A 185 13.93 2.67 -2.30
C TRP A 185 12.73 3.62 -2.26
N ALA A 186 11.78 3.40 -1.37
CA ALA A 186 10.60 4.25 -1.20
C ALA A 186 10.97 5.71 -0.92
N ARG A 187 11.94 5.96 -0.02
CA ARG A 187 12.47 7.31 0.21
C ARG A 187 13.09 7.93 -1.04
N GLY A 188 13.76 7.12 -1.87
CA GLY A 188 14.31 7.55 -3.16
C GLY A 188 13.22 8.01 -4.12
N VAL A 189 12.14 7.23 -4.25
CA VAL A 189 10.97 7.58 -5.07
C VAL A 189 10.36 8.90 -4.58
N LEU A 190 10.09 9.03 -3.29
CA LEU A 190 9.53 10.26 -2.71
C LEU A 190 10.42 11.48 -2.99
N ALA A 191 11.75 11.33 -2.83
CA ALA A 191 12.71 12.40 -3.10
C ALA A 191 12.79 12.78 -4.59
N ALA A 192 12.56 11.85 -5.51
CA ALA A 192 12.51 12.09 -6.95
C ALA A 192 11.20 12.77 -7.40
N HIS A 193 10.15 12.69 -6.57
CA HIS A 193 8.81 13.22 -6.84
C HIS A 193 8.34 14.18 -5.74
N PRO A 194 9.10 15.25 -5.41
CA PRO A 194 8.84 16.08 -4.22
C PRO A 194 7.49 16.81 -4.26
N GLU A 195 6.91 16.96 -5.46
CA GLU A 195 5.65 17.70 -5.65
C GLU A 195 4.39 16.85 -5.47
N HIS A 196 4.55 15.52 -5.40
CA HIS A 196 3.42 14.60 -5.37
C HIS A 196 2.86 14.47 -3.96
N ARG A 197 1.53 14.46 -3.88
CA ARG A 197 0.73 14.08 -2.70
C ARG A 197 0.62 12.56 -2.65
N VAL A 198 1.09 11.93 -1.58
CA VAL A 198 1.30 10.47 -1.57
C VAL A 198 0.24 9.75 -0.75
N ILE A 199 -0.37 8.75 -1.37
CA ILE A 199 -1.15 7.70 -0.74
C ILE A 199 -0.24 6.47 -0.64
N LEU A 200 0.02 6.01 0.58
CA LEU A 200 0.75 4.78 0.84
C LEU A 200 -0.24 3.61 0.94
N SER A 201 -0.08 2.61 0.08
CA SER A 201 -0.74 1.32 0.18
C SER A 201 0.26 0.30 0.73
N THR A 202 -0.13 -0.45 1.76
CA THR A 202 0.65 -1.56 2.30
C THR A 202 -0.28 -2.60 2.89
N HIS A 203 0.15 -3.85 2.96
CA HIS A 203 -0.73 -4.91 3.45
C HIS A 203 -1.09 -4.74 4.93
N SER A 204 -0.09 -4.53 5.79
CA SER A 204 -0.29 -4.34 7.24
C SER A 204 0.17 -2.98 7.69
N PHE A 205 -0.71 -2.24 8.39
CA PHE A 205 -0.35 -0.99 9.05
C PHE A 205 -1.03 -0.83 10.41
N ILE A 206 -2.24 -0.26 10.45
CA ILE A 206 -3.01 -0.19 11.69
C ILE A 206 -3.87 -1.45 11.84
N HIS A 207 -3.99 -1.94 13.07
CA HIS A 207 -4.88 -3.05 13.42
C HIS A 207 -6.27 -2.56 13.83
N THR A 208 -7.20 -3.49 14.04
CA THR A 208 -8.64 -3.23 14.32
C THR A 208 -8.90 -2.35 15.56
N ALA A 209 -7.96 -2.32 16.51
CA ALA A 209 -8.01 -1.41 17.67
C ALA A 209 -7.30 -0.06 17.44
N GLY A 210 -6.89 0.25 16.20
CA GLY A 210 -6.24 1.50 15.81
C GLY A 210 -4.78 1.65 16.24
N GLY A 211 -4.11 0.61 16.76
CA GLY A 211 -2.68 0.63 17.03
C GLY A 211 -1.86 0.20 15.81
N ARG A 212 -0.54 0.35 15.88
CA ARG A 212 0.40 -0.20 14.89
C ARG A 212 1.16 -1.35 15.53
N SER A 213 1.27 -2.47 14.83
CA SER A 213 2.03 -3.61 15.32
C SER A 213 3.52 -3.26 15.47
N THR A 214 4.15 -3.80 16.52
CA THR A 214 5.59 -3.73 16.77
C THR A 214 6.25 -5.10 16.53
N THR A 215 5.59 -5.99 15.82
CA THR A 215 6.10 -7.31 15.45
C THR A 215 5.94 -7.53 13.95
N THR A 216 6.95 -8.16 13.34
CA THR A 216 6.88 -8.69 11.99
C THR A 216 6.50 -10.16 12.04
N THR A 217 5.87 -10.64 10.97
CA THR A 217 5.71 -12.08 10.72
C THR A 217 6.81 -12.57 9.79
N ARG A 218 7.32 -11.70 8.91
CA ARG A 218 8.49 -12.01 8.10
C ARG A 218 9.71 -12.27 8.97
N THR A 219 10.42 -13.35 8.67
CA THR A 219 11.64 -13.75 9.39
C THR A 219 12.93 -13.51 8.61
N ASP A 220 12.83 -13.05 7.36
CA ASP A 220 13.99 -12.60 6.61
C ASP A 220 14.55 -11.29 7.18
N ALA A 221 15.86 -11.07 6.99
CA ALA A 221 16.56 -9.99 7.64
C ALA A 221 16.09 -8.62 7.14
N GLY A 222 15.86 -7.70 8.08
CA GLY A 222 15.55 -6.30 7.80
C GLY A 222 14.07 -6.01 7.51
N ALA A 223 13.16 -6.97 7.73
CA ALA A 223 11.72 -6.73 7.70
C ALA A 223 11.32 -5.68 8.76
N ASN A 224 10.48 -4.72 8.36
CA ASN A 224 10.02 -3.65 9.25
C ASN A 224 8.59 -3.87 9.71
N THR A 225 8.37 -3.63 11.01
CA THR A 225 7.05 -3.58 11.62
C THR A 225 6.26 -2.37 11.10
N PRO A 226 4.91 -2.39 11.16
CA PRO A 226 4.11 -1.19 10.91
C PRO A 226 4.54 0.05 11.69
N GLN A 227 4.97 -0.11 12.95
CA GLN A 227 5.50 0.98 13.75
C GLN A 227 6.80 1.54 13.16
N GLN A 228 7.73 0.70 12.71
CA GLN A 228 8.95 1.17 12.05
C GLN A 228 8.66 1.83 10.71
N VAL A 229 7.75 1.28 9.89
CA VAL A 229 7.34 1.96 8.63
C VAL A 229 6.80 3.36 8.91
N TRP A 230 6.04 3.53 10.00
CA TRP A 230 5.64 4.86 10.44
C TRP A 230 6.84 5.73 10.80
N ASP A 231 7.70 5.29 11.72
CA ASP A 231 8.80 6.09 12.24
C ASP A 231 9.83 6.46 11.17
N GLU A 232 10.02 5.59 10.18
CA GLU A 232 11.11 5.65 9.22
C GLU A 232 10.75 6.17 7.83
N LEU A 233 9.46 6.16 7.48
CA LEU A 233 8.96 6.57 6.15
C LEU A 233 7.79 7.55 6.26
N VAL A 234 6.73 7.20 7.00
CA VAL A 234 5.49 7.99 7.01
C VAL A 234 5.63 9.26 7.84
N GLN A 235 6.03 9.15 9.10
CA GLN A 235 6.14 10.27 10.02
C GLN A 235 7.15 11.33 9.53
N PRO A 236 8.31 10.98 8.95
CA PRO A 236 9.25 11.99 8.44
C PRO A 236 8.79 12.66 7.13
N SER A 237 7.81 12.08 6.41
CA SER A 237 7.39 12.56 5.10
C SER A 237 6.30 13.63 5.20
N CYS A 238 6.52 14.79 4.57
CA CYS A 238 5.47 15.79 4.39
C CYS A 238 4.48 15.43 3.26
N GLN A 239 4.83 14.47 2.40
CA GLN A 239 4.07 14.11 1.20
C GLN A 239 2.99 13.08 1.48
N ILE A 240 3.27 12.13 2.39
CA ILE A 240 2.32 11.07 2.74
C ILE A 240 1.21 11.65 3.62
N PHE A 241 -0.02 11.64 3.12
CA PHE A 241 -1.19 12.16 3.83
C PHE A 241 -2.23 11.08 4.14
N LEU A 242 -2.17 9.95 3.43
CA LEU A 242 -3.08 8.83 3.58
C LEU A 242 -2.30 7.51 3.51
N VAL A 243 -2.56 6.62 4.46
CA VAL A 243 -2.12 5.23 4.46
C VAL A 243 -3.35 4.33 4.46
N VAL A 244 -3.40 3.39 3.51
CA VAL A 244 -4.47 2.40 3.40
C VAL A 244 -3.89 0.99 3.55
N ASN A 245 -4.55 0.15 4.36
CA ASN A 245 -4.10 -1.22 4.61
C ASN A 245 -5.25 -2.23 4.76
N GLY A 246 -4.91 -3.51 4.57
CA GLY A 246 -5.76 -4.67 4.82
C GLY A 246 -5.28 -5.45 6.04
N HIS A 247 -5.18 -6.79 5.92
CA HIS A 247 -4.54 -7.74 6.84
C HIS A 247 -5.18 -7.95 8.21
N TRP A 248 -5.72 -6.89 8.84
CA TRP A 248 -6.18 -6.94 10.22
C TRP A 248 -7.70 -7.09 10.31
N HIS A 249 -8.11 -8.19 10.91
CA HIS A 249 -9.51 -8.52 11.18
C HIS A 249 -9.61 -9.19 12.56
N ASP A 250 -10.74 -9.01 13.26
CA ASP A 250 -11.02 -9.62 14.57
C ASP A 250 -12.51 -10.01 14.66
N GLY A 251 -12.90 -10.93 13.79
CA GLY A 251 -14.29 -11.31 13.58
C GLY A 251 -15.04 -10.33 12.66
N PRO A 252 -16.30 -10.67 12.30
CA PRO A 252 -17.05 -9.96 11.26
C PRO A 252 -17.33 -8.49 11.61
N ASP A 253 -17.41 -8.15 12.89
CA ASP A 253 -17.74 -6.81 13.38
C ASP A 253 -16.50 -5.90 13.57
N ARG A 254 -15.28 -6.41 13.35
CA ARG A 254 -14.02 -5.65 13.52
C ARG A 254 -13.13 -5.87 12.31
N THR A 255 -13.54 -5.25 11.22
CA THR A 255 -12.95 -5.38 9.88
C THR A 255 -12.46 -4.03 9.34
N GLU A 256 -12.60 -2.99 10.15
CA GLU A 256 -12.33 -1.60 9.81
C GLU A 256 -11.74 -0.88 11.01
N ALA A 257 -10.82 0.04 10.76
CA ALA A 257 -10.33 0.97 11.76
C ALA A 257 -9.79 2.22 11.10
N ARG A 258 -9.75 3.32 11.83
CA ARG A 258 -9.08 4.55 11.39
C ARG A 258 -8.44 5.30 12.53
N ARG A 259 -7.34 5.98 12.24
CA ARG A 259 -6.68 6.94 13.12
C ARG A 259 -6.03 8.05 12.31
N ALA A 260 -5.68 9.14 12.99
CA ALA A 260 -4.84 10.19 12.43
C ALA A 260 -3.73 10.55 13.42
N ASP A 261 -2.50 10.64 12.92
CA ASP A 261 -1.33 11.12 13.68
C ASP A 261 -0.64 12.22 12.87
N ALA A 262 0.04 13.17 13.52
CA ALA A 262 0.79 14.20 12.81
C ALA A 262 2.14 13.67 12.28
N ASN A 263 2.49 14.02 11.05
CA ASN A 263 3.85 13.87 10.53
C ASN A 263 4.79 14.96 11.08
N ALA A 264 6.07 14.91 10.71
CA ALA A 264 7.12 15.83 11.14
C ALA A 264 6.84 17.29 10.73
N CYS A 265 5.92 17.48 9.79
CA CYS A 265 5.53 18.76 9.21
C CYS A 265 4.23 19.28 9.87
N GLY A 266 3.75 18.61 10.92
CA GLY A 266 2.55 18.97 11.67
C GLY A 266 1.23 18.69 10.95
N ARG A 267 1.26 18.00 9.80
CA ARG A 267 0.06 17.66 9.03
C ARG A 267 -0.47 16.29 9.45
N PRO A 268 -1.79 16.09 9.54
CA PRO A 268 -2.37 14.80 9.86
C PRO A 268 -2.13 13.81 8.72
N VAL A 269 -1.67 12.61 9.07
CA VAL A 269 -1.66 11.44 8.19
C VAL A 269 -2.80 10.52 8.60
N GLN A 270 -3.76 10.38 7.70
CA GLN A 270 -4.89 9.48 7.86
C GLN A 270 -4.41 8.04 7.65
N GLN A 271 -4.76 7.14 8.56
CA GLN A 271 -4.38 5.73 8.50
C GLN A 271 -5.66 4.91 8.60
N ILE A 272 -5.97 4.11 7.58
CA ILE A 272 -7.29 3.50 7.42
C ILE A 272 -7.15 2.03 7.02
N LEU A 273 -7.73 1.17 7.84
CA LEU A 273 -7.85 -0.26 7.64
C LEU A 273 -9.18 -0.60 6.94
N SER A 274 -9.11 -1.48 5.95
CA SER A 274 -10.27 -2.11 5.31
C SER A 274 -9.92 -3.56 5.01
N ASP A 275 -10.38 -4.48 5.84
CA ASP A 275 -10.23 -5.92 5.64
C ASP A 275 -11.51 -6.62 6.06
N TYR A 276 -12.31 -7.00 5.08
CA TYR A 276 -13.65 -7.54 5.29
C TYR A 276 -13.70 -9.07 5.36
N GLN A 277 -12.55 -9.76 5.34
CA GLN A 277 -12.50 -11.20 5.04
C GLN A 277 -13.26 -12.10 6.02
N ASP A 278 -13.42 -11.66 7.28
CA ASP A 278 -14.18 -12.37 8.31
C ASP A 278 -15.70 -12.23 8.16
N ARG A 279 -16.19 -11.37 7.26
CA ARG A 279 -17.62 -11.23 6.98
C ARG A 279 -18.14 -12.43 6.17
N PRO A 280 -19.47 -12.62 6.08
CA PRO A 280 -20.04 -13.77 5.37
C PRO A 280 -19.49 -13.93 3.95
N ASN A 281 -19.46 -15.18 3.47
CA ASN A 281 -19.02 -15.54 2.12
C ASN A 281 -17.59 -15.08 1.76
N GLY A 282 -16.70 -14.99 2.75
CA GLY A 282 -15.31 -14.55 2.59
C GLY A 282 -15.15 -13.03 2.48
N GLY A 283 -16.17 -12.28 2.87
CA GLY A 283 -16.15 -10.82 2.89
C GLY A 283 -17.24 -10.12 2.07
N ASP A 284 -18.19 -10.86 1.48
CA ASP A 284 -19.34 -10.34 0.72
C ASP A 284 -18.99 -9.29 -0.38
N GLY A 285 -17.76 -9.22 -0.84
CA GLY A 285 -17.30 -8.32 -1.90
C GLY A 285 -17.21 -6.84 -1.52
N TRP A 286 -17.09 -6.49 -0.24
CA TRP A 286 -16.94 -5.08 0.16
C TRP A 286 -15.66 -4.43 -0.38
N LEU A 287 -15.76 -3.19 -0.84
CA LEU A 287 -14.65 -2.33 -1.26
C LEU A 287 -14.84 -0.91 -0.70
N ARG A 288 -13.80 -0.08 -0.73
CA ARG A 288 -13.87 1.30 -0.24
C ARG A 288 -13.52 2.30 -1.33
N THR A 289 -14.35 3.33 -1.48
CA THR A 289 -14.08 4.48 -2.35
C THR A 289 -13.68 5.69 -1.52
N TYR A 290 -12.67 6.43 -1.96
CA TYR A 290 -12.28 7.74 -1.43
C TYR A 290 -12.50 8.78 -2.51
N ARG A 291 -13.60 9.52 -2.41
CA ARG A 291 -13.94 10.61 -3.34
C ARG A 291 -13.31 11.91 -2.84
N PHE A 292 -12.41 12.45 -3.64
CA PHE A 292 -11.78 13.75 -3.42
C PHE A 292 -12.68 14.84 -4.01
N ASP A 293 -12.97 15.87 -3.22
CA ASP A 293 -13.77 17.02 -3.62
C ASP A 293 -12.95 18.32 -3.40
N PRO A 294 -12.21 18.78 -4.42
CA PRO A 294 -11.39 19.98 -4.32
C PRO A 294 -12.18 21.24 -3.96
N ALA A 295 -13.44 21.35 -4.38
CA ALA A 295 -14.28 22.50 -4.07
C ALA A 295 -14.66 22.57 -2.58
N ALA A 296 -14.64 21.43 -1.88
CA ALA A 296 -14.98 21.33 -0.47
C ALA A 296 -13.76 21.12 0.44
N ASP A 297 -12.56 20.90 -0.09
CA ASP A 297 -11.38 20.47 0.66
C ASP A 297 -11.65 19.21 1.51
N THR A 298 -12.32 18.22 0.91
CA THR A 298 -12.66 16.97 1.61
C THR A 298 -12.39 15.68 0.82
N ILE A 299 -12.14 14.61 1.56
CA ILE A 299 -12.13 13.24 1.05
C ILE A 299 -13.29 12.50 1.73
N THR A 300 -14.23 12.01 0.94
CA THR A 300 -15.37 11.22 1.45
C THR A 300 -15.13 9.74 1.20
N ALA A 301 -15.05 8.97 2.29
CA ALA A 301 -14.97 7.53 2.26
C ALA A 301 -16.37 6.91 2.25
N ALA A 302 -16.57 5.88 1.42
CA ALA A 302 -17.77 5.07 1.42
C ALA A 302 -17.43 3.59 1.17
N THR A 303 -18.03 2.70 1.94
CA THR A 303 -17.95 1.24 1.77
C THR A 303 -19.13 0.73 0.95
N TYR A 304 -18.85 -0.01 -0.11
CA TYR A 304 -19.86 -0.56 -1.01
C TYR A 304 -19.57 -2.03 -1.33
N SER A 305 -20.61 -2.85 -1.42
CA SER A 305 -20.53 -4.22 -1.93
C SER A 305 -21.31 -4.34 -3.23
N PRO A 306 -20.67 -4.63 -4.38
CA PRO A 306 -21.37 -4.96 -5.61
C PRO A 306 -22.08 -6.31 -5.55
N THR A 307 -21.62 -7.25 -4.71
CA THR A 307 -22.29 -8.54 -4.51
C THR A 307 -23.64 -8.38 -3.81
N LEU A 308 -23.71 -7.49 -2.82
CA LEU A 308 -24.93 -7.20 -2.08
C LEU A 308 -25.70 -6.00 -2.65
N ALA A 309 -25.12 -5.29 -3.61
CA ALA A 309 -25.62 -4.06 -4.22
C ALA A 309 -26.05 -3.00 -3.20
N ARG A 310 -25.22 -2.76 -2.18
CA ARG A 310 -25.55 -1.81 -1.09
C ARG A 310 -24.33 -1.13 -0.52
N TYR A 311 -24.55 0.06 0.03
CA TYR A 311 -23.60 0.76 0.88
C TYR A 311 -23.74 0.35 2.33
N GLU A 312 -22.63 0.42 3.07
CA GLU A 312 -22.65 0.51 4.52
C GLU A 312 -22.54 1.96 4.96
N THR A 313 -23.29 2.32 5.99
CA THR A 313 -23.53 3.72 6.37
C THR A 313 -23.24 4.01 7.83
N ASP A 314 -22.61 3.09 8.56
CA ASP A 314 -22.11 3.37 9.89
C ASP A 314 -20.86 4.26 9.85
N ALA A 315 -20.39 4.68 11.02
CA ALA A 315 -19.34 5.68 11.17
C ALA A 315 -17.94 5.18 10.76
N ASP A 316 -17.74 3.87 10.66
CA ASP A 316 -16.48 3.26 10.24
C ASP A 316 -16.48 3.05 8.72
N SER A 317 -17.67 2.83 8.12
CA SER A 317 -17.86 2.61 6.69
C SER A 317 -18.17 3.86 5.85
N ALA A 318 -18.68 4.92 6.46
CA ALA A 318 -18.99 6.18 5.77
C ALA A 318 -18.55 7.39 6.60
N PHE A 319 -17.56 8.13 6.10
CA PHE A 319 -17.01 9.29 6.81
C PHE A 319 -16.34 10.30 5.86
N THR A 320 -16.15 11.52 6.34
CA THR A 320 -15.47 12.59 5.60
C THR A 320 -14.22 13.03 6.34
N LEU A 321 -13.13 13.22 5.60
CA LEU A 321 -11.85 13.73 6.07
C LEU A 321 -11.64 15.13 5.49
N ALA A 322 -11.15 16.06 6.30
CA ALA A 322 -10.68 17.35 5.78
C ALA A 322 -9.32 17.15 5.10
N TYR A 323 -9.14 17.70 3.91
CA TYR A 323 -7.90 17.63 3.16
C TYR A 323 -7.76 18.86 2.24
N ASP A 324 -6.73 19.66 2.50
CA ASP A 324 -6.40 20.85 1.71
C ASP A 324 -5.97 20.46 0.29
N MET A 325 -6.81 20.80 -0.69
CA MET A 325 -6.63 20.53 -2.12
C MET A 325 -6.32 21.81 -2.90
N THR A 326 -5.73 22.81 -2.25
CA THR A 326 -5.24 23.99 -2.96
C THR A 326 -4.18 23.61 -4.00
N SER A 327 -4.46 23.92 -5.27
CA SER A 327 -3.51 23.72 -6.36
C SER A 327 -2.23 24.52 -6.13
N GLY A 328 -1.05 23.93 -6.35
CA GLY A 328 0.24 24.61 -6.24
C GLY A 328 0.82 24.78 -4.83
N THR A 329 0.14 24.32 -3.77
CA THR A 329 0.80 24.06 -2.49
C THR A 329 1.52 22.73 -2.57
N THR A 330 2.78 22.77 -2.97
CA THR A 330 3.67 21.62 -2.94
C THR A 330 3.91 21.22 -1.48
N PRO A 331 3.80 19.93 -1.10
CA PRO A 331 4.33 19.50 0.19
C PRO A 331 5.81 19.90 0.27
N PRO A 332 6.30 20.43 1.40
CA PRO A 332 7.73 20.69 1.53
C PRO A 332 8.49 19.40 1.24
N PRO A 333 9.61 19.45 0.48
CA PRO A 333 10.39 18.26 0.20
C PRO A 333 10.79 17.62 1.52
N MET A 334 10.82 16.28 1.56
CA MET A 334 11.32 15.58 2.74
C MET A 334 12.68 16.16 3.11
N THR A 335 12.86 16.56 4.36
CA THR A 335 14.21 16.80 4.88
C THR A 335 14.92 15.46 4.79
N THR A 336 15.78 15.30 3.78
CA THR A 336 16.59 14.09 3.62
C THR A 336 17.25 13.82 4.96
N PRO A 337 16.98 12.67 5.62
CA PRO A 337 17.65 12.36 6.86
C PRO A 337 19.15 12.35 6.57
N THR A 338 19.88 13.27 7.21
CA THR A 338 21.33 13.32 7.06
C THR A 338 21.88 12.01 7.60
N THR A 339 22.37 11.16 6.70
CA THR A 339 23.08 9.96 7.08
C THR A 339 24.37 10.38 7.77
N LEU A 340 24.35 10.45 9.11
CA LEU A 340 25.53 10.77 9.91
C LEU A 340 26.60 9.68 9.78
N VAL A 341 26.16 8.42 9.70
CA VAL A 341 27.00 7.24 9.47
C VAL A 341 26.23 6.29 8.55
N GLY A 342 26.79 5.97 7.38
CA GLY A 342 26.14 5.06 6.43
C GLY A 342 26.15 3.62 6.92
N ALA A 343 25.14 2.82 6.53
CA ALA A 343 25.14 1.40 6.80
C ALA A 343 26.41 0.74 6.23
N GLY A 344 27.09 -0.09 7.03
CA GLY A 344 28.37 -0.70 6.68
C GLY A 344 29.59 0.23 6.78
N SER A 345 29.43 1.47 7.23
CA SER A 345 30.57 2.37 7.46
C SER A 345 31.47 1.85 8.57
N SER A 346 32.77 2.01 8.37
CA SER A 346 33.77 1.76 9.40
C SER A 346 33.91 3.00 10.29
N TRP A 347 33.84 2.80 11.61
CA TRP A 347 33.98 3.86 12.60
C TRP A 347 34.86 3.38 13.73
N THR A 348 35.49 4.34 14.40
CA THR A 348 36.34 4.09 15.55
C THR A 348 35.48 4.00 16.80
N TYR A 349 35.53 2.86 17.49
CA TYR A 349 34.73 2.57 18.68
C TYR A 349 35.58 2.01 19.82
N ARG A 350 35.14 2.28 21.05
CA ARG A 350 35.72 1.71 22.25
C ARG A 350 34.68 0.89 22.99
N TYR A 351 35.08 -0.30 23.42
CA TYR A 351 34.20 -1.28 24.06
C TYR A 351 34.88 -1.86 25.30
N ASP A 352 34.91 -1.05 26.37
CA ASP A 352 35.42 -1.44 27.69
C ASP A 352 34.73 -0.62 28.79
N ASN A 353 34.93 -1.01 30.06
CA ASN A 353 34.29 -0.40 31.23
C ASN A 353 35.14 0.70 31.88
N THR A 354 36.15 1.22 31.17
CA THR A 354 37.03 2.23 31.74
C THR A 354 36.52 3.64 31.45
N THR A 355 36.77 4.55 32.39
CA THR A 355 36.39 5.95 32.23
C THR A 355 37.08 6.55 31.01
N LEU A 356 36.30 7.16 30.11
CA LEU A 356 36.84 7.86 28.95
C LEU A 356 37.63 9.11 29.36
N PRO A 357 38.73 9.45 28.67
CA PRO A 357 39.41 10.73 28.88
C PRO A 357 38.44 11.89 28.66
N THR A 358 38.46 12.93 29.48
CA THR A 358 37.51 14.05 29.38
C THR A 358 37.54 14.80 28.04
N THR A 359 38.56 14.58 27.21
CA THR A 359 38.74 15.15 25.88
C THR A 359 38.24 14.24 24.74
N TRP A 360 37.68 13.07 25.05
CA TRP A 360 37.27 12.07 24.05
C TRP A 360 36.29 12.61 23.00
N ASN A 361 35.51 13.62 23.35
CA ASN A 361 34.48 14.26 22.52
C ASN A 361 34.96 15.56 21.84
N THR A 362 36.27 15.85 21.83
CA THR A 362 36.83 17.08 21.25
C THR A 362 37.40 16.87 19.85
N PRO A 363 37.31 17.87 18.94
CA PRO A 363 37.97 17.81 17.64
C PRO A 363 39.49 17.63 17.79
N GLY A 364 40.05 16.63 17.09
CA GLY A 364 41.49 16.32 17.16
C GLY A 364 41.88 15.34 18.26
N PHE A 365 40.92 14.74 18.98
CA PHE A 365 41.20 13.62 19.89
C PHE A 365 41.82 12.44 19.11
N ASP A 366 42.95 11.93 19.61
CA ASP A 366 43.62 10.76 19.04
C ASP A 366 42.94 9.47 19.49
N ALA A 367 42.09 8.93 18.62
CA ALA A 367 41.42 7.65 18.81
C ALA A 367 42.14 6.48 18.14
N SER A 368 43.42 6.61 17.74
CA SER A 368 44.17 5.58 17.01
C SER A 368 44.30 4.24 17.75
N THR A 369 44.13 4.25 19.07
CA THR A 369 44.20 3.06 19.93
C THR A 369 42.86 2.32 20.09
N TRP A 370 41.77 2.90 19.59
CA TRP A 370 40.44 2.32 19.66
C TRP A 370 40.23 1.31 18.52
N ARG A 371 39.19 0.48 18.64
CA ARG A 371 38.86 -0.52 17.60
C ARG A 371 38.21 0.19 16.41
N THR A 372 38.34 -0.38 15.22
CA THR A 372 37.72 0.12 14.00
C THR A 372 36.96 -1.01 13.31
N GLY A 373 35.74 -0.76 12.83
CA GLY A 373 34.94 -1.76 12.12
C GLY A 373 33.49 -1.34 11.88
N ASN A 374 32.68 -2.27 11.37
CA ASN A 374 31.26 -2.06 11.07
C ASN A 374 30.47 -1.71 12.34
N ALA A 375 29.37 -0.96 12.21
CA ALA A 375 28.45 -0.58 13.29
C ALA A 375 28.13 -1.73 14.27
N VAL A 376 28.66 -1.65 15.49
CA VAL A 376 28.21 -2.46 16.63
C VAL A 376 27.50 -1.51 17.59
N LEU A 377 26.17 -1.53 17.59
CA LEU A 377 25.36 -0.81 18.59
C LEU A 377 24.99 -1.79 19.71
N GLY A 378 25.28 -1.43 20.96
CA GLY A 378 24.88 -2.20 22.14
C GLY A 378 25.77 -1.94 23.36
N PHE A 379 25.22 -1.35 24.42
CA PHE A 379 25.91 -1.19 25.70
C PHE A 379 25.60 -2.40 26.59
N GLY A 380 26.62 -3.10 27.12
CA GLY A 380 26.44 -4.09 28.21
C GLY A 380 26.62 -5.58 27.90
N THR A 381 27.20 -6.00 26.77
CA THR A 381 27.60 -7.40 26.54
C THR A 381 29.12 -7.56 26.69
N THR A 382 29.61 -8.76 27.04
CA THR A 382 31.06 -8.99 27.24
C THR A 382 31.78 -9.36 25.93
N SER A 383 31.07 -9.38 24.81
CA SER A 383 31.60 -9.62 23.47
C SER A 383 30.70 -8.95 22.42
N PRO A 384 31.25 -8.39 21.31
CA PRO A 384 30.45 -7.96 20.19
C PRO A 384 29.75 -9.18 19.56
N PRO A 385 28.46 -9.11 19.20
CA PRO A 385 27.83 -10.16 18.40
C PRO A 385 28.57 -10.30 17.05
N PRO A 386 28.63 -11.51 16.46
CA PRO A 386 29.22 -11.67 15.14
C PRO A 386 28.47 -10.78 14.13
N PRO A 387 29.16 -10.26 13.09
CA PRO A 387 28.48 -9.51 12.04
C PRO A 387 27.40 -10.40 11.41
N PRO A 388 26.25 -9.84 10.97
CA PRO A 388 25.32 -10.60 10.16
C PRO A 388 26.08 -11.08 8.91
N THR A 389 26.28 -12.39 8.80
CA THR A 389 26.76 -13.01 7.56
C THR A 389 25.73 -12.71 6.48
N ALA A 390 26.13 -11.91 5.50
CA ALA A 390 25.42 -11.86 4.23
C ALA A 390 25.29 -13.30 3.69
N PRO A 391 24.12 -13.72 3.20
CA PRO A 391 24.03 -14.95 2.43
C PRO A 391 25.01 -14.84 1.25
N ALA A 392 25.81 -15.88 1.03
CA ALA A 392 26.69 -15.97 -0.12
C ALA A 392 25.85 -15.73 -1.40
N ALA A 393 26.25 -14.74 -2.20
CA ALA A 393 25.69 -14.57 -3.53
C ALA A 393 25.87 -15.89 -4.32
N PRO A 394 24.83 -16.43 -4.98
CA PRO A 394 25.02 -17.57 -5.86
C PRO A 394 25.96 -17.16 -6.99
N SER A 395 27.10 -17.85 -7.05
CA SER A 395 28.05 -17.73 -8.14
C SER A 395 27.42 -18.23 -9.45
N SER A 396 27.78 -17.56 -10.54
CA SER A 396 27.70 -17.96 -11.95
C SER A 396 26.34 -17.95 -12.67
N ALA A 397 26.07 -16.83 -13.34
CA ALA A 397 25.65 -16.86 -14.74
C ALA A 397 26.66 -16.01 -15.55
N ALA A 398 27.44 -16.67 -16.39
CA ALA A 398 28.45 -16.05 -17.24
C ALA A 398 27.80 -15.26 -18.39
N PRO A 399 28.32 -14.07 -18.76
CA PRO A 399 28.15 -13.55 -20.11
C PRO A 399 29.35 -13.95 -20.99
N SER A 400 29.07 -14.61 -22.12
CA SER A 400 30.05 -14.79 -23.20
C SER A 400 30.42 -13.45 -23.85
N PRO A 401 31.65 -13.29 -24.37
CA PRO A 401 32.19 -11.99 -24.74
C PRO A 401 31.82 -11.59 -26.17
N SER A 402 31.46 -10.32 -26.36
CA SER A 402 31.59 -9.66 -27.66
C SER A 402 32.71 -8.62 -27.57
N THR A 403 33.72 -8.84 -28.40
CA THR A 403 34.97 -8.09 -28.53
C THR A 403 34.78 -6.80 -29.32
N THR A 404 35.24 -5.64 -28.81
CA THR A 404 35.96 -4.58 -29.57
C THR A 404 36.63 -3.61 -28.56
N PRO A 405 37.91 -3.19 -28.76
CA PRO A 405 38.73 -2.56 -27.71
C PRO A 405 38.59 -1.01 -27.63
N PRO A 406 38.96 -0.40 -26.47
CA PRO A 406 39.04 1.04 -26.32
C PRO A 406 40.42 1.58 -26.77
N ARG A 407 40.45 2.79 -27.36
CA ARG A 407 41.68 3.59 -27.51
C ARG A 407 41.74 4.60 -26.37
N SER A 408 42.83 4.55 -25.60
CA SER A 408 43.24 5.52 -24.59
C SER A 408 44.15 6.61 -25.20
N PRO A 409 44.37 7.75 -24.49
CA PRO A 409 44.73 9.04 -25.07
C PRO A 409 46.22 9.37 -24.96
N THR A 410 46.65 10.38 -25.72
CA THR A 410 47.96 11.04 -25.57
C THR A 410 47.77 12.56 -25.45
N SER A 411 48.30 13.12 -24.36
CA SER A 411 48.67 14.55 -24.15
C SER A 411 49.76 14.99 -25.17
N PRO A 412 50.13 16.28 -25.37
CA PRO A 412 50.31 17.34 -24.36
C PRO A 412 49.97 18.82 -24.77
N SER A 413 49.96 19.70 -23.76
CA SER A 413 49.93 21.20 -23.77
C SER A 413 51.29 21.85 -24.16
N PRO A 414 51.49 23.21 -24.21
CA PRO A 414 50.70 24.39 -24.66
C PRO A 414 51.59 25.31 -25.61
N PRO A 415 51.38 26.64 -25.88
CA PRO A 415 51.22 27.81 -24.96
C PRO A 415 50.22 28.94 -25.39
N GLU A 416 50.10 29.93 -24.50
CA GLU A 416 49.33 31.21 -24.42
C GLU A 416 49.59 32.26 -25.55
N PRO A 417 48.86 33.41 -25.68
CA PRO A 417 48.97 34.57 -24.74
C PRO A 417 47.76 35.53 -24.51
N THR A 418 47.70 36.09 -23.29
CA THR A 418 47.48 37.49 -22.79
C THR A 418 46.29 38.41 -23.18
N THR A 419 45.68 39.01 -22.13
CA THR A 419 45.30 40.45 -21.85
C THR A 419 44.20 40.43 -20.77
N GLY A 420 44.06 41.30 -19.75
CA GLY A 420 44.76 42.44 -19.15
C GLY A 420 44.05 42.80 -17.80
N SER A 421 44.81 43.40 -16.87
CA SER A 421 44.56 43.70 -15.44
C SER A 421 43.47 44.76 -15.09
N PRO A 422 43.36 45.29 -13.84
CA PRO A 422 43.06 44.66 -12.54
C PRO A 422 41.97 45.41 -11.73
N SER A 423 41.52 44.86 -10.60
CA SER A 423 40.88 45.63 -9.52
C SER A 423 41.20 45.02 -8.16
N THR A 424 41.88 45.80 -7.32
CA THR A 424 42.21 45.51 -5.92
C THR A 424 41.18 46.15 -5.00
N SER A 425 40.71 45.44 -3.96
CA SER A 425 40.68 45.94 -2.57
C SER A 425 39.97 44.95 -1.63
N THR A 426 40.79 44.29 -0.81
CA THR A 426 40.71 44.16 0.65
C THR A 426 39.32 44.11 1.33
N ALA A 427 38.99 42.91 1.84
CA ALA A 427 37.97 42.70 2.88
C ALA A 427 38.64 42.69 4.28
N PRO A 428 38.09 43.38 5.30
CA PRO A 428 38.56 43.25 6.67
C PRO A 428 37.83 42.15 7.44
N SER A 429 38.62 41.35 8.15
CA SER A 429 38.17 40.43 9.21
C SER A 429 37.72 41.21 10.46
N SER A 430 36.62 40.80 11.07
CA SER A 430 36.24 41.20 12.45
C SER A 430 35.17 40.26 13.04
N PRO A 431 35.02 40.22 14.37
CA PRO A 431 35.20 38.99 15.15
C PRO A 431 33.89 38.29 15.57
N ALA A 432 34.06 37.03 16.00
CA ALA A 432 33.05 36.24 16.69
C ALA A 432 32.47 37.02 17.89
N ARG A 433 31.14 37.22 17.87
CA ARG A 433 30.36 37.62 19.04
C ARG A 433 29.85 36.37 19.73
N THR A 434 30.27 36.22 20.98
CA THR A 434 29.71 35.31 21.98
C THR A 434 28.27 35.73 22.31
N CYS A 435 27.33 34.80 22.22
CA CYS A 435 25.98 34.95 22.80
C CYS A 435 26.04 34.71 24.32
N PRO A 436 25.38 35.53 25.15
CA PRO A 436 25.20 35.24 26.58
C PRO A 436 24.17 34.12 26.80
N PRO A 437 24.25 33.38 27.92
CA PRO A 437 23.30 32.31 28.23
C PRO A 437 21.91 32.87 28.57
N ALA A 438 20.87 32.18 28.10
CA ALA A 438 19.49 32.45 28.47
C ALA A 438 19.23 32.16 29.97
N PRO A 439 18.33 32.89 30.64
CA PRO A 439 18.00 32.65 32.04
C PRO A 439 17.19 31.36 32.22
N SER A 440 17.51 30.59 33.28
CA SER A 440 16.78 29.41 33.73
C SER A 440 15.29 29.68 33.89
N ALA A 441 14.48 29.02 33.07
CA ALA A 441 13.05 28.86 33.34
C ALA A 441 12.89 27.79 34.44
N ALA A 442 12.24 28.19 35.54
CA ALA A 442 11.84 27.30 36.60
C ALA A 442 10.81 26.28 36.10
N THR A 443 11.06 25.00 36.40
CA THR A 443 10.13 23.88 36.16
C THR A 443 8.86 24.08 36.99
N PRO A 444 7.65 24.10 36.39
CA PRO A 444 6.43 24.01 37.18
C PRO A 444 6.22 22.58 37.65
N THR A 445 6.11 22.40 38.96
CA THR A 445 5.73 21.15 39.63
C THR A 445 4.33 20.72 39.17
N PRO A 446 4.09 19.46 38.76
CA PRO A 446 2.75 19.00 38.45
C PRO A 446 1.90 18.92 39.73
N PRO A 447 0.58 19.18 39.67
CA PRO A 447 -0.31 19.00 40.81
C PRO A 447 -0.39 17.52 41.20
N PRO A 448 -0.64 17.19 42.49
CA PRO A 448 -0.72 15.81 42.95
C PRO A 448 -1.89 15.07 42.28
N HIS A 449 -1.62 13.84 41.84
CA HIS A 449 -2.62 12.90 41.35
C HIS A 449 -3.75 12.72 42.38
N PRO A 450 -5.05 12.75 41.97
CA PRO A 450 -6.11 12.29 42.83
C PRO A 450 -5.96 10.78 43.09
N ALA A 451 -6.16 10.39 44.36
CA ALA A 451 -6.11 9.01 44.81
C ALA A 451 -7.06 8.10 43.99
N PRO A 452 -6.71 6.81 43.78
CA PRO A 452 -7.56 5.89 43.04
C PRO A 452 -8.91 5.74 43.75
N ALA A 453 -9.99 5.97 43.01
CA ALA A 453 -11.34 5.68 43.47
C ALA A 453 -11.45 4.18 43.76
N GLN A 454 -11.93 3.85 44.97
CA GLN A 454 -12.33 2.51 45.36
C GLN A 454 -13.39 1.98 44.37
N PRO A 455 -13.31 0.72 43.92
CA PRO A 455 -14.36 0.14 43.09
C PRO A 455 -15.64 0.02 43.91
N SER A 456 -16.72 0.63 43.41
CA SER A 456 -18.06 0.37 43.92
C SER A 456 -18.45 -1.10 43.64
N PRO A 457 -19.16 -1.78 44.55
CA PRO A 457 -19.51 -3.18 44.38
C PRO A 457 -20.49 -3.34 43.20
N HIS A 458 -20.17 -4.29 42.32
CA HIS A 458 -21.06 -4.73 41.24
C HIS A 458 -22.47 -5.05 41.78
N PRO A 459 -23.56 -4.60 41.12
CA PRO A 459 -24.87 -5.18 41.35
C PRO A 459 -24.87 -6.63 40.87
N SER A 460 -25.41 -7.53 41.70
CA SER A 460 -25.57 -8.95 41.41
C SER A 460 -26.28 -9.18 40.07
N PRO A 461 -25.92 -10.23 39.31
CA PRO A 461 -26.62 -10.55 38.07
C PRO A 461 -28.07 -10.96 38.38
N SER A 462 -29.01 -10.32 37.68
CA SER A 462 -30.40 -10.81 37.62
C SER A 462 -30.43 -12.18 36.92
N PRO A 463 -31.33 -13.09 37.34
CA PRO A 463 -31.37 -14.45 36.80
C PRO A 463 -31.79 -14.46 35.33
N SER A 464 -31.11 -15.30 34.53
CA SER A 464 -31.40 -15.55 33.12
C SER A 464 -32.85 -16.01 32.90
N PRO A 465 -33.49 -15.63 31.78
CA PRO A 465 -34.79 -16.18 31.40
C PRO A 465 -34.68 -17.68 31.06
N PRO A 466 -35.74 -18.48 31.28
CA PRO A 466 -35.73 -19.91 31.02
C PRO A 466 -35.58 -20.21 29.52
N ALA A 467 -34.81 -21.25 29.20
CA ALA A 467 -34.58 -21.74 27.85
C ALA A 467 -35.89 -22.16 27.14
N PRO A 468 -36.00 -21.98 25.81
CA PRO A 468 -37.14 -22.46 25.04
C PRO A 468 -37.19 -23.99 25.03
N SER A 469 -38.38 -24.53 25.22
CA SER A 469 -38.65 -25.98 25.23
C SER A 469 -38.30 -26.64 23.90
N ALA A 470 -37.68 -27.83 23.98
CA ALA A 470 -37.34 -28.67 22.84
C ALA A 470 -38.59 -29.06 22.02
N PRO A 471 -38.48 -29.17 20.68
CA PRO A 471 -39.57 -29.66 19.84
C PRO A 471 -39.84 -31.16 20.09
N ALA A 472 -41.12 -31.52 20.06
CA ALA A 472 -41.61 -32.88 20.24
C ALA A 472 -41.04 -33.86 19.18
N PRO A 473 -40.79 -35.14 19.54
CA PRO A 473 -40.30 -36.13 18.58
C PRO A 473 -41.37 -36.49 17.55
N THR A 474 -41.00 -36.45 16.28
CA THR A 474 -41.78 -36.99 15.14
C THR A 474 -41.97 -38.51 15.27
N PRO A 475 -43.17 -39.05 14.94
CA PRO A 475 -43.43 -40.47 15.07
C PRO A 475 -42.73 -41.32 13.99
N SER A 476 -42.13 -42.43 14.42
CA SER A 476 -41.53 -43.46 13.57
C SER A 476 -42.56 -44.13 12.64
N PRO A 477 -42.17 -44.56 11.42
CA PRO A 477 -43.05 -45.29 10.52
C PRO A 477 -43.32 -46.73 11.02
N PRO A 478 -44.50 -47.30 10.73
CA PRO A 478 -44.86 -48.64 11.19
C PRO A 478 -44.12 -49.75 10.43
N ALA A 479 -43.70 -50.76 11.19
CA ALA A 479 -43.09 -52.00 10.70
C ALA A 479 -44.05 -52.76 9.77
N SER A 480 -43.58 -53.10 8.58
CA SER A 480 -44.30 -53.95 7.63
C SER A 480 -43.94 -55.41 7.88
N THR A 481 -44.97 -56.20 8.17
CA THR A 481 -44.92 -57.65 8.39
C THR A 481 -44.59 -58.40 7.11
N SER A 482 -43.69 -59.37 7.25
CA SER A 482 -43.33 -60.40 6.28
C SER A 482 -44.53 -61.22 5.80
N THR A 483 -44.66 -61.40 4.49
CA THR A 483 -45.39 -62.53 3.90
C THR A 483 -44.54 -63.14 2.78
N THR A 484 -44.39 -64.46 2.89
CA THR A 484 -43.61 -65.38 2.07
C THR A 484 -44.27 -65.64 0.72
N ALA A 485 -43.53 -65.55 -0.39
CA ALA A 485 -43.82 -66.32 -1.62
C ALA A 485 -42.64 -66.32 -2.62
N ALA A 486 -42.10 -67.53 -2.81
CA ALA A 486 -41.59 -68.17 -4.05
C ALA A 486 -40.65 -67.44 -5.04
N HIS A 487 -39.47 -68.05 -5.19
CA HIS A 487 -38.53 -68.04 -6.32
C HIS A 487 -39.16 -68.37 -7.69
N PRO A 488 -38.58 -67.94 -8.84
CA PRO A 488 -37.46 -68.70 -9.44
C PRO A 488 -36.35 -67.89 -10.19
N THR A 489 -35.11 -68.36 -9.99
CA THR A 489 -33.96 -68.55 -10.93
C THR A 489 -33.63 -67.56 -12.07
N SER A 490 -32.44 -66.93 -11.96
CA SER A 490 -31.25 -66.85 -12.89
C SER A 490 -31.40 -66.71 -14.43
N PRO A 491 -30.38 -66.20 -15.19
CA PRO A 491 -28.94 -66.16 -14.88
C PRO A 491 -28.14 -64.89 -15.27
N SER A 492 -26.90 -64.91 -14.77
CA SER A 492 -25.77 -63.99 -14.87
C SER A 492 -25.17 -63.80 -16.27
N THR A 493 -24.63 -62.61 -16.51
CA THR A 493 -23.77 -62.22 -17.65
C THR A 493 -22.28 -62.35 -17.27
N PRO A 494 -21.39 -62.84 -18.17
CA PRO A 494 -19.97 -63.10 -17.86
C PRO A 494 -19.03 -61.90 -18.12
N PRO A 495 -17.80 -61.89 -17.57
CA PRO A 495 -16.79 -60.87 -17.82
C PRO A 495 -15.92 -61.16 -19.06
N SER A 496 -15.42 -60.09 -19.69
CA SER A 496 -14.51 -60.10 -20.83
C SER A 496 -13.09 -60.59 -20.49
N PRO A 497 -12.36 -61.22 -21.43
CA PRO A 497 -10.98 -61.64 -21.23
C PRO A 497 -9.97 -60.55 -21.64
N GLN A 498 -8.89 -60.41 -20.85
CA GLN A 498 -7.63 -59.83 -21.30
C GLN A 498 -6.64 -60.94 -21.69
N THR A 499 -5.86 -60.58 -22.70
CA THR A 499 -4.69 -61.19 -23.32
C THR A 499 -3.58 -61.63 -22.37
N GLY A 500 -2.90 -62.73 -22.71
CA GLY A 500 -1.65 -63.19 -22.11
C GLY A 500 -1.45 -64.69 -22.27
#